data_AF-A0A537Z1Y9-F1
#
_entry.id   AF-A0A537Z1Y9-F1
#
_cell.length_a   1.000
_cell.length_b   1.000
_cell.length_c   1.000
_cell.angle_alpha   90.00
_cell.angle_beta   90.00
_cell.angle_gamma   90.00
#
_symmetry.space_group_name_H-M   'P 1'
#
loop_
_entity.id
_entity.type
_entity.pdbx_description
1 polymer ?
#
loop_
_entity_poly.entity_id
_entity_poly.type
_entity_poly.pdbx_seq_one_letter_code
_entity_poly.pdbx_strand_id
1 'polypeptide(L)'
;RLSPSAADTLLKVLEEPPADAVFLLLSARAHELPETIWSRCHIVTFTALSEPFVVEQLEAEGVAATRARLAARLAGGNLGRARRMAVDDDGLAFRDVAAHALELGSTGPAGALEAADAVIAAAADHKKGLGRELDAELAPFLDEKGRPEEAYRGSIRRIETRFHRRERRAERDHLDRVLMAASALLRDAVAAGTGVSTHALLNPDRKAPGEGSLTRAVTGLAAMEEARAALADDVNLNPRLVVERAFLQLSLAEGG
;
A
#
# COMPACT_ATOMS: atom_id res chain seq x y z
N ARG A 1 10.19 -8.59 10.24
CA ARG A 1 10.22 -8.39 11.71
C ARG A 1 11.28 -9.32 12.29
N LEU A 2 12.06 -8.85 13.27
CA LEU A 2 13.10 -9.62 13.94
C LEU A 2 12.45 -10.24 15.20
N SER A 3 12.47 -11.56 15.36
CA SER A 3 12.05 -12.17 16.63
C SER A 3 13.08 -11.85 17.72
N PRO A 4 12.70 -11.86 19.00
CA PRO A 4 13.67 -11.65 20.09
C PRO A 4 14.87 -12.61 19.99
N SER A 5 14.62 -13.89 19.73
CA SER A 5 15.68 -14.89 19.55
C SER A 5 16.60 -14.63 18.35
N ALA A 6 16.05 -14.10 17.25
CA ALA A 6 16.83 -13.72 16.09
C ALA A 6 17.64 -12.45 16.35
N ALA A 7 17.14 -11.53 17.19
CA ALA A 7 17.85 -10.33 17.59
C ALA A 7 19.09 -10.67 18.43
N ASP A 8 18.96 -11.56 19.41
CA ASP A 8 20.09 -12.00 20.24
C ASP A 8 21.17 -12.72 19.41
N THR A 9 20.74 -13.51 18.43
CA THR A 9 21.68 -14.19 17.51
C THR A 9 22.38 -13.19 16.60
N LEU A 10 21.64 -12.23 16.04
CA LEU A 10 22.22 -11.17 15.22
C LEU A 10 23.21 -10.32 16.03
N LEU A 11 22.92 -10.04 17.29
CA LEU A 11 23.80 -9.27 18.17
C LEU A 11 25.18 -9.93 18.28
N LYS A 12 25.24 -11.24 18.53
CA LYS A 12 26.50 -11.98 18.65
C LYS A 12 27.35 -11.86 17.37
N VAL A 13 26.69 -11.93 16.21
CA VAL A 13 27.36 -11.83 14.91
C VAL A 13 27.82 -10.39 14.61
N LEU A 14 27.08 -9.37 15.07
CA LEU A 14 27.50 -7.97 14.96
C LEU A 14 28.64 -7.61 15.92
N GLU A 15 28.73 -8.28 17.07
CA GLU A 15 29.82 -8.13 18.04
C GLU A 15 31.13 -8.74 17.55
N GLU A 16 31.06 -9.91 16.92
CA GLU A 16 32.21 -10.63 16.37
C GLU A 16 31.97 -10.95 14.88
N PRO A 17 32.03 -9.94 13.99
CA PRO A 17 31.77 -10.15 12.58
C PRO A 17 32.87 -11.00 11.93
N PRO A 18 32.53 -11.91 11.01
CA PRO A 18 33.53 -12.59 10.18
C PRO A 18 34.39 -11.58 9.42
N ALA A 19 35.69 -11.89 9.26
CA ALA A 19 36.68 -10.96 8.69
C ALA A 19 36.31 -10.40 7.30
N ASP A 20 35.61 -11.18 6.48
CA ASP A 20 35.24 -10.81 5.11
C ASP A 20 33.71 -10.67 4.93
N ALA A 21 32.99 -10.20 5.96
CA ALA A 21 31.55 -10.00 5.90
C ALA A 21 31.15 -8.53 6.07
N VAL A 22 30.24 -8.06 5.22
CA VAL A 22 29.56 -6.76 5.38
C VAL A 22 28.08 -7.01 5.62
N PHE A 23 27.56 -6.49 6.73
CA PHE A 23 26.14 -6.57 7.07
C PHE A 23 25.41 -5.31 6.65
N LEU A 24 24.35 -5.47 5.85
CA LEU A 24 23.42 -4.39 5.50
C LEU A 24 22.07 -4.69 6.15
N LEU A 25 21.71 -3.89 7.15
CA LEU A 25 20.43 -3.98 7.82
C LEU A 25 19.48 -2.90 7.29
N LEU A 26 18.34 -3.31 6.75
CA LEU A 26 17.30 -2.42 6.25
C LEU A 26 16.09 -2.45 7.19
N SER A 27 15.69 -1.29 7.71
CA SER A 27 14.51 -1.16 8.55
C SER A 27 13.71 0.10 8.20
N ALA A 28 12.39 -0.07 8.03
CA ALA A 28 11.46 1.06 7.90
C ALA A 28 11.12 1.72 9.25
N ARG A 29 11.44 1.05 10.37
CA ARG A 29 11.18 1.52 11.74
C ARG A 29 12.42 1.26 12.59
N ALA A 30 13.51 1.93 12.25
CA ALA A 30 14.77 1.73 12.93
C ALA A 30 14.64 1.96 14.46
N HIS A 31 13.79 2.91 14.87
CA HIS A 31 13.56 3.25 16.29
C HIS A 31 12.97 2.10 17.13
N GLU A 32 12.41 1.06 16.50
CA GLU A 32 11.94 -0.14 17.20
C GLU A 32 13.05 -1.19 17.43
N LEU A 33 14.23 -1.00 16.82
CA LEU A 33 15.36 -1.89 17.03
C LEU A 33 16.00 -1.63 18.40
N PRO A 34 16.47 -2.67 19.10
CA PRO A 34 17.23 -2.52 20.34
C PRO A 34 18.42 -1.59 20.17
N GLU A 35 18.67 -0.74 21.17
CA GLU A 35 19.83 0.18 21.21
C GLU A 35 21.17 -0.56 21.02
N THR A 36 21.24 -1.81 21.48
CA THR A 36 22.42 -2.67 21.34
C THR A 36 22.77 -3.02 19.89
N ILE A 37 21.80 -3.00 18.98
CA ILE A 37 22.03 -3.13 17.53
C ILE A 37 22.46 -1.78 16.94
N TRP A 38 21.79 -0.69 17.35
CA TRP A 38 22.10 0.67 16.89
C TRP A 38 23.56 1.06 17.16
N SER A 39 24.07 0.77 18.35
CA SER A 39 25.43 1.13 18.75
C SER A 39 26.53 0.40 17.94
N ARG A 40 26.16 -0.64 17.19
CA ARG A 40 27.08 -1.47 16.40
C ARG A 40 26.91 -1.30 14.89
N CYS A 41 26.03 -0.39 14.47
CA CYS A 41 25.76 -0.14 13.05
C CYS A 41 26.11 1.31 12.68
N HIS A 42 26.63 1.51 11.47
CA HIS A 42 26.66 2.85 10.88
C HIS A 42 25.28 3.17 10.28
N ILE A 43 24.68 4.27 10.71
CA ILE A 43 23.30 4.62 10.32
C ILE A 43 23.33 5.48 9.08
N VAL A 44 22.74 4.97 8.00
CA VAL A 44 22.45 5.72 6.79
C VAL A 44 20.95 5.91 6.70
N THR A 45 20.49 7.15 6.84
CA THR A 45 19.06 7.50 6.76
C THR A 45 18.66 7.80 5.31
N PHE A 46 17.64 7.10 4.83
CA PHE A 46 17.01 7.40 3.55
C PHE A 46 15.78 8.27 3.81
N THR A 47 15.80 9.51 3.32
CA THR A 47 14.66 10.42 3.39
C THR A 47 13.78 10.28 2.14
N ALA A 48 12.51 10.69 2.26
CA ALA A 48 11.62 10.78 1.11
C ALA A 48 12.22 11.69 0.03
N LEU A 49 12.08 11.27 -1.23
CA LEU A 49 12.52 12.08 -2.37
C LEU A 49 11.61 13.31 -2.50
N SER A 50 12.15 14.43 -2.98
CA SER A 50 11.36 15.62 -3.23
C SER A 50 10.36 15.41 -4.38
N GLU A 51 9.19 16.03 -4.30
CA GLU A 51 8.19 15.97 -5.39
C GLU A 51 8.79 16.37 -6.75
N PRO A 52 9.57 17.48 -6.88
CA PRO A 52 10.19 17.85 -8.15
C PRO A 52 11.12 16.78 -8.72
N PHE A 53 11.92 16.12 -7.88
CA PHE A 53 12.82 15.06 -8.33
C PHE A 53 12.04 13.85 -8.86
N VAL A 54 10.97 13.45 -8.16
CA VAL A 54 10.12 12.32 -8.61
C VAL A 54 9.43 12.66 -9.93
N VAL A 55 8.94 13.90 -10.10
CA VAL A 55 8.34 14.36 -11.37
C VAL A 55 9.34 14.30 -12.50
N GLU A 56 10.55 14.84 -12.32
CA GLU A 56 11.61 14.84 -13.33
C GLU A 56 11.95 13.41 -13.78
N GLN A 57 12.09 12.47 -12.84
CA GLN A 57 12.37 11.07 -13.16
C GLN A 57 11.24 10.42 -13.97
N LEU A 58 9.98 10.66 -13.61
CA LEU A 58 8.83 10.12 -14.35
C LEU A 58 8.71 10.73 -15.75
N GLU A 59 8.93 12.03 -15.90
CA GLU A 59 8.92 12.70 -17.21
C GLU A 59 10.05 12.19 -18.11
N ALA A 60 11.25 11.93 -17.55
CA ALA A 60 12.37 11.31 -18.27
C ALA A 60 12.04 9.87 -18.72
N GLU A 61 11.16 9.17 -18.02
CA GLU A 61 10.62 7.86 -18.38
C GLU A 61 9.47 7.93 -19.40
N GLY A 62 9.11 9.14 -19.87
CA GLY A 62 8.07 9.35 -20.88
C GLY A 62 6.65 9.52 -20.33
N VAL A 63 6.49 9.65 -19.00
CA VAL A 63 5.18 9.91 -18.38
C VAL A 63 4.77 11.37 -18.65
N ALA A 64 3.52 11.58 -19.07
CA ALA A 64 2.99 12.93 -19.26
C ALA A 64 3.06 13.77 -17.97
N ALA A 65 3.47 15.03 -18.08
CA ALA A 65 3.74 15.94 -16.95
C ALA A 65 2.61 16.00 -15.90
N THR A 66 1.35 16.06 -16.34
CA THR A 66 0.19 16.09 -15.44
C THR A 66 0.07 14.81 -14.61
N ARG A 67 0.29 13.65 -15.24
CA ARG A 67 0.26 12.34 -14.58
C ARG A 67 1.48 12.14 -13.68
N ALA A 68 2.66 12.59 -14.10
CA ALA A 68 3.88 12.56 -13.30
C ALA A 68 3.72 13.34 -11.99
N ARG A 69 3.22 14.58 -12.05
CA ARG A 69 2.95 15.41 -10.87
C ARG A 69 1.96 14.75 -9.91
N LEU A 70 0.85 14.25 -10.43
CA LEU A 70 -0.17 13.61 -9.61
C LEU A 70 0.35 12.34 -8.93
N ALA A 71 1.07 11.49 -9.68
CA ALA A 71 1.69 10.29 -9.13
C ALA A 71 2.77 10.62 -8.08
N ALA A 72 3.63 11.61 -8.35
CA ALA A 72 4.66 12.06 -7.42
C ALA A 72 4.08 12.56 -6.09
N ARG A 73 3.04 13.40 -6.18
CA ARG A 73 2.35 13.96 -5.01
C ARG A 73 1.70 12.89 -4.16
N LEU A 74 0.97 11.95 -4.78
CA LEU A 74 0.32 10.84 -4.07
C LEU A 74 1.32 9.81 -3.52
N ALA A 75 2.48 9.66 -4.15
CA ALA A 75 3.49 8.71 -3.72
C ALA A 75 4.31 9.17 -2.50
N GLY A 76 4.26 10.46 -2.14
CA GLY A 76 4.93 10.99 -0.95
C GLY A 76 6.45 10.76 -0.96
N GLY A 77 7.09 10.90 -2.12
CA GLY A 77 8.54 10.71 -2.28
C GLY A 77 8.99 9.25 -2.48
N ASN A 78 8.07 8.30 -2.59
CA ASN A 78 8.38 6.92 -2.97
C ASN A 78 8.37 6.75 -4.49
N LEU A 79 9.56 6.85 -5.12
CA LEU A 79 9.69 6.75 -6.59
C LEU A 79 9.12 5.44 -7.17
N GLY A 80 9.35 4.30 -6.52
CA GLY A 80 8.83 3.02 -6.99
C GLY A 80 7.30 2.97 -6.99
N ARG A 81 6.66 3.58 -5.98
CA ARG A 81 5.20 3.72 -5.92
C ARG A 81 4.69 4.70 -6.98
N ALA A 82 5.38 5.83 -7.16
CA ALA A 82 5.05 6.83 -8.17
C ALA A 82 5.08 6.23 -9.59
N ARG A 83 6.11 5.42 -9.90
CA ARG A 83 6.22 4.67 -11.16
C ARG A 83 5.04 3.75 -11.39
N ARG A 84 4.68 2.92 -10.39
CA ARG A 84 3.52 2.03 -10.48
C ARG A 84 2.22 2.78 -10.74
N MET A 85 1.99 3.90 -10.03
CA MET A 85 0.82 4.75 -10.27
C MET A 85 0.81 5.38 -11.67
N ALA A 86 1.99 5.74 -12.17
CA ALA A 86 2.14 6.41 -13.45
C ALA A 86 2.08 5.45 -14.63
N VAL A 87 2.52 4.21 -14.50
CA VAL A 87 2.77 3.32 -15.66
C VAL A 87 1.90 2.07 -15.67
N ASP A 88 1.53 1.51 -14.51
CA ASP A 88 0.74 0.27 -14.46
C ASP A 88 -0.65 0.49 -15.11
N ASP A 89 -1.23 -0.57 -15.67
CA ASP A 89 -2.55 -0.55 -16.32
C ASP A 89 -3.66 -0.04 -15.38
N ASP A 90 -3.61 -0.46 -14.11
CA ASP A 90 -4.54 0.00 -13.07
C ASP A 90 -4.17 1.38 -12.49
N GLY A 91 -2.97 1.88 -12.80
CA GLY A 91 -2.41 3.19 -12.47
C GLY A 91 -3.03 3.90 -11.26
N LEU A 92 -3.93 4.84 -11.55
CA LEU A 92 -4.59 5.71 -10.57
C LEU A 92 -6.06 5.32 -10.28
N ALA A 93 -6.54 4.19 -10.80
CA ALA A 93 -7.95 3.75 -10.69
C ALA A 93 -8.38 3.44 -9.24
N PHE A 94 -7.44 3.07 -8.37
CA PHE A 94 -7.69 2.88 -6.93
C PHE A 94 -8.26 4.14 -6.26
N ARG A 95 -8.03 5.33 -6.83
CA ARG A 95 -8.61 6.59 -6.34
C ARG A 95 -10.12 6.67 -6.57
N ASP A 96 -10.62 6.08 -7.65
CA ASP A 96 -12.06 6.00 -7.92
C ASP A 96 -12.76 5.09 -6.93
N VAL A 97 -12.15 3.92 -6.64
CA VAL A 97 -12.60 3.01 -5.60
C VAL A 97 -12.62 3.71 -4.24
N ALA A 98 -11.56 4.44 -3.89
CA ALA A 98 -11.49 5.17 -2.63
C ALA A 98 -12.57 6.27 -2.52
N ALA A 99 -12.78 7.06 -3.58
CA ALA A 99 -13.81 8.10 -3.58
C ALA A 99 -15.21 7.49 -3.42
N HIS A 100 -15.52 6.44 -4.18
CA HIS A 100 -16.80 5.75 -4.09
C HIS A 100 -17.03 5.13 -2.70
N ALA A 101 -16.01 4.50 -2.13
CA ALA A 101 -16.09 3.91 -0.79
C ALA A 101 -16.31 4.99 0.30
N LEU A 102 -15.69 6.17 0.17
CA LEU A 102 -15.94 7.28 1.10
C LEU A 102 -17.37 7.84 0.98
N GLU A 103 -17.92 7.91 -0.24
CA GLU A 103 -19.32 8.31 -0.46
C GLU A 103 -20.28 7.32 0.21
N LEU A 104 -20.11 6.01 -0.03
CA LEU A 104 -20.91 4.96 0.61
C LEU A 104 -20.77 4.99 2.14
N GLY A 105 -19.54 5.03 2.65
CA GLY A 105 -19.24 5.00 4.07
C GLY A 105 -19.77 6.21 4.85
N SER A 106 -20.12 7.29 4.16
CA SER A 106 -20.72 8.49 4.75
C SER A 106 -22.24 8.37 4.96
N THR A 107 -22.88 7.30 4.48
CA THR A 107 -24.35 7.12 4.57
C THR A 107 -24.82 6.35 5.82
N GLY A 108 -23.90 6.07 6.76
CA GLY A 108 -24.16 5.38 8.02
C GLY A 108 -23.58 3.94 8.05
N PRO A 109 -23.90 3.14 9.09
CA PRO A 109 -23.25 1.85 9.32
C PRO A 109 -23.45 0.83 8.18
N ALA A 110 -24.63 0.81 7.53
CA ALA A 110 -24.87 -0.06 6.39
C ALA A 110 -23.98 0.32 5.20
N GLY A 111 -23.94 1.61 4.85
CA GLY A 111 -23.06 2.13 3.79
C GLY A 111 -21.57 1.94 4.09
N ALA A 112 -21.17 1.94 5.37
CA ALA A 112 -19.80 1.60 5.77
C ALA A 112 -19.42 0.14 5.47
N LEU A 113 -20.35 -0.80 5.64
CA LEU A 113 -20.13 -2.19 5.26
C LEU A 113 -20.10 -2.35 3.74
N GLU A 114 -21.00 -1.65 3.01
CA GLU A 114 -20.99 -1.61 1.55
C GLU A 114 -19.69 -1.01 0.98
N ALA A 115 -19.17 0.05 1.62
CA ALA A 115 -17.87 0.62 1.28
C ALA A 115 -16.75 -0.41 1.44
N ALA A 116 -16.73 -1.15 2.54
CA ALA A 116 -15.75 -2.22 2.75
C ALA A 116 -15.88 -3.34 1.71
N ASP A 117 -17.10 -3.73 1.36
CA ASP A 117 -17.35 -4.72 0.29
C ASP A 117 -16.84 -4.23 -1.07
N ALA A 118 -17.06 -2.96 -1.42
CA ALA A 118 -16.55 -2.38 -2.67
C ALA A 118 -15.02 -2.41 -2.74
N VAL A 119 -14.34 -2.07 -1.64
CA VAL A 119 -12.87 -2.10 -1.55
C VAL A 119 -12.32 -3.53 -1.64
N ILE A 120 -12.96 -4.49 -0.96
CA ILE A 120 -12.57 -5.90 -1.00
C ILE A 120 -12.81 -6.52 -2.38
N ALA A 121 -13.93 -6.18 -3.02
CA ALA A 121 -14.23 -6.62 -4.38
C ALA A 121 -13.20 -6.09 -5.39
N ALA A 122 -12.82 -4.81 -5.29
CA ALA A 122 -11.79 -4.22 -6.15
C ALA A 122 -10.43 -4.92 -6.00
N ALA A 123 -10.04 -5.27 -4.76
CA ALA A 123 -8.80 -6.02 -4.52
C ALA A 123 -8.88 -7.46 -5.09
N ALA A 124 -10.04 -8.11 -5.00
CA ALA A 124 -10.26 -9.43 -5.59
C ALA A 124 -10.26 -9.40 -7.13
N ASP A 125 -10.75 -8.33 -7.75
CA ASP A 125 -10.70 -8.16 -9.21
C ASP A 125 -9.29 -7.88 -9.71
N HIS A 126 -8.52 -7.05 -8.99
CA HIS A 126 -7.09 -6.85 -9.28
C HIS A 126 -6.32 -8.18 -9.26
N LYS A 127 -6.63 -9.05 -8.29
CA LYS A 127 -6.07 -10.40 -8.17
C LYS A 127 -6.39 -11.29 -9.38
N LYS A 128 -7.60 -11.22 -9.96
CA LYS A 128 -7.96 -12.01 -11.15
C LYS A 128 -7.07 -11.71 -12.34
N GLY A 129 -6.58 -10.47 -12.47
CA GLY A 129 -5.62 -10.07 -13.51
C GLY A 129 -4.34 -10.90 -13.46
N LEU A 130 -3.84 -11.19 -12.25
CA LEU A 130 -2.62 -11.98 -12.03
C LEU A 130 -2.79 -13.45 -12.42
N GLY A 131 -3.98 -14.02 -12.29
CA GLY A 131 -4.24 -15.42 -12.64
C GLY A 131 -3.88 -15.73 -14.09
N ARG A 132 -4.12 -14.79 -15.00
CA ARG A 132 -3.76 -14.93 -16.42
C ARG A 132 -2.25 -15.01 -16.63
N GLU A 133 -1.46 -14.32 -15.82
CA GLU A 133 0.00 -14.42 -15.86
C GLU A 133 0.49 -15.76 -15.35
N LEU A 134 -0.16 -16.33 -14.32
CA LEU A 134 0.15 -17.68 -13.84
C LEU A 134 -0.11 -18.71 -14.93
N ASP A 135 -1.26 -18.64 -15.59
CA ASP A 135 -1.62 -19.57 -16.66
C ASP A 135 -0.59 -19.52 -17.79
N ALA A 136 -0.13 -18.33 -18.15
CA ALA A 136 0.93 -18.14 -19.15
C ALA A 136 2.31 -18.67 -18.68
N GLU A 137 2.67 -18.48 -17.41
CA GLU A 137 3.93 -18.99 -16.84
C GLU A 137 3.91 -20.53 -16.72
N LEU A 138 2.73 -21.12 -16.47
CA LEU A 138 2.56 -22.57 -16.36
C LEU A 138 2.45 -23.28 -17.71
N ALA A 139 1.94 -22.61 -18.75
CA ALA A 139 1.69 -23.19 -20.07
C ALA A 139 2.84 -24.05 -20.65
N PRO A 140 4.13 -23.70 -20.52
CA PRO A 140 5.24 -24.52 -21.01
C PRO A 140 5.44 -25.86 -20.29
N PHE A 141 4.77 -26.06 -19.15
CA PHE A 141 4.92 -27.25 -18.29
C PHE A 141 3.67 -28.15 -18.30
N LEU A 142 2.70 -27.86 -19.17
CA LEU A 142 1.45 -28.60 -19.31
C LEU A 142 1.45 -29.44 -20.60
N ASP A 143 0.80 -30.60 -20.55
CA ASP A 143 0.58 -31.45 -21.72
C ASP A 143 -0.48 -30.86 -22.69
N GLU A 144 -0.68 -31.50 -23.84
CA GLU A 144 -1.70 -31.10 -24.84
C GLU A 144 -3.14 -31.05 -24.30
N LYS A 145 -3.40 -31.66 -23.13
CA LYS A 145 -4.68 -31.68 -22.45
C LYS A 145 -4.73 -30.70 -21.28
N GLY A 146 -3.71 -29.86 -21.09
CA GLY A 146 -3.60 -28.87 -20.02
C GLY A 146 -3.24 -29.44 -18.66
N ARG A 147 -2.69 -30.66 -18.59
CA ARG A 147 -2.34 -31.33 -17.32
C ARG A 147 -0.85 -31.15 -16.99
N PRO A 148 -0.49 -30.99 -15.71
CA PRO A 148 0.90 -30.94 -15.28
C PRO A 148 1.70 -32.16 -15.73
N GLU A 149 2.79 -31.96 -16.48
CA GLU A 149 3.71 -33.06 -16.81
C GLU A 149 4.49 -33.52 -15.57
N GLU A 150 4.63 -34.84 -15.41
CA GLU A 150 5.28 -35.47 -14.25
C GLU A 150 6.73 -34.97 -14.07
N ALA A 151 7.45 -34.76 -15.18
CA ALA A 151 8.84 -34.29 -15.21
C ALA A 151 9.02 -32.89 -14.57
N TYR A 152 7.98 -32.05 -14.58
CA TYR A 152 8.06 -30.65 -14.14
C TYR A 152 7.34 -30.36 -12.84
N ARG A 153 6.81 -31.36 -12.12
CA ARG A 153 6.05 -31.17 -10.87
C ARG A 153 6.76 -30.28 -9.84
N GLY A 154 8.08 -30.42 -9.71
CA GLY A 154 8.88 -29.59 -8.81
C GLY A 154 8.96 -28.12 -9.24
N SER A 155 9.04 -27.85 -10.54
CA SER A 155 9.03 -26.50 -11.10
C SER A 155 7.65 -25.85 -10.99
N ILE A 156 6.60 -26.59 -11.34
CA ILE A 156 5.20 -26.14 -11.22
C ILE A 156 4.89 -25.73 -9.78
N ARG A 157 5.20 -26.59 -8.80
CA ARG A 157 4.99 -26.27 -7.37
C ARG A 157 5.74 -25.01 -6.93
N ARG A 158 6.96 -24.76 -7.44
CA ARG A 158 7.72 -23.54 -7.13
C ARG A 158 7.07 -22.30 -7.73
N ILE A 159 6.57 -22.39 -8.97
CA ILE A 159 5.84 -21.32 -9.65
C ILE A 159 4.56 -20.98 -8.89
N GLU A 160 3.72 -21.98 -8.58
CA GLU A 160 2.49 -21.81 -7.80
C GLU A 160 2.77 -21.21 -6.42
N THR A 161 3.80 -21.69 -5.71
CA THR A 161 4.16 -21.16 -4.39
C THR A 161 4.58 -19.69 -4.47
N ARG A 162 5.38 -19.32 -5.49
CA ARG A 162 5.79 -17.92 -5.73
C ARG A 162 4.57 -17.07 -6.08
N PHE A 163 3.69 -17.59 -6.93
CA PHE A 163 2.46 -16.93 -7.34
C PHE A 163 1.55 -16.65 -6.15
N HIS A 164 1.19 -17.63 -5.32
CA HIS A 164 0.32 -17.43 -4.17
C HIS A 164 0.88 -16.44 -3.12
N ARG A 165 2.21 -16.26 -3.07
CA ARG A 165 2.84 -15.21 -2.25
C ARG A 165 2.67 -13.83 -2.90
N ARG A 166 2.92 -13.73 -4.21
CA ARG A 166 2.73 -12.50 -5.00
C ARG A 166 1.27 -12.06 -4.99
N GLU A 167 0.36 -13.00 -5.16
CA GLU A 167 -1.08 -12.84 -5.16
C GLU A 167 -1.59 -12.24 -3.83
N ARG A 168 -1.23 -12.86 -2.70
CA ARG A 168 -1.55 -12.31 -1.37
C ARG A 168 -0.94 -10.93 -1.13
N ARG A 169 0.27 -10.68 -1.63
CA ARG A 169 0.90 -9.36 -1.54
C ARG A 169 0.16 -8.34 -2.40
N ALA A 170 -0.21 -8.67 -3.62
CA ALA A 170 -0.91 -7.77 -4.53
C ALA A 170 -2.28 -7.36 -4.00
N GLU A 171 -3.03 -8.29 -3.41
CA GLU A 171 -4.29 -7.99 -2.73
C GLU A 171 -4.09 -6.96 -1.62
N ARG A 172 -3.12 -7.19 -0.72
CA ARG A 172 -2.82 -6.26 0.38
C ARG A 172 -2.28 -4.91 -0.11
N ASP A 173 -1.43 -4.93 -1.14
CA ASP A 173 -0.90 -3.72 -1.75
C ASP A 173 -2.02 -2.90 -2.40
N HIS A 174 -3.04 -3.55 -3.00
CA HIS A 174 -4.22 -2.86 -3.53
C HIS A 174 -5.04 -2.22 -2.41
N LEU A 175 -5.29 -2.95 -1.32
CA LEU A 175 -5.98 -2.40 -0.14
C LEU A 175 -5.24 -1.18 0.45
N ASP A 176 -3.91 -1.26 0.62
CA ASP A 176 -3.11 -0.11 1.10
C ASP A 176 -3.22 1.08 0.15
N ARG A 177 -3.21 0.88 -1.17
CA ARG A 177 -3.38 1.97 -2.16
C ARG A 177 -4.74 2.64 -2.02
N VAL A 178 -5.82 1.86 -1.91
CA VAL A 178 -7.18 2.40 -1.77
C VAL A 178 -7.31 3.19 -0.46
N LEU A 179 -6.87 2.64 0.66
CA LEU A 179 -6.89 3.33 1.96
C LEU A 179 -6.01 4.59 1.94
N MET A 180 -4.86 4.56 1.28
CA MET A 180 -3.99 5.72 1.11
C MET A 180 -4.66 6.81 0.27
N ALA A 181 -5.37 6.45 -0.80
CA ALA A 181 -6.19 7.41 -1.55
C ALA A 181 -7.32 7.99 -0.70
N ALA A 182 -7.99 7.16 0.10
CA ALA A 182 -9.03 7.62 1.02
C ALA A 182 -8.45 8.62 2.03
N SER A 183 -7.31 8.31 2.64
CA SER A 183 -6.56 9.26 3.48
C SER A 183 -6.25 10.57 2.74
N ALA A 184 -5.80 10.50 1.48
CA ALA A 184 -5.46 11.69 0.71
C ALA A 184 -6.69 12.57 0.43
N LEU A 185 -7.84 11.96 0.09
CA LEU A 185 -9.10 12.67 -0.13
C LEU A 185 -9.62 13.30 1.17
N LEU A 186 -9.52 12.59 2.30
CA LEU A 186 -9.91 13.11 3.60
C LEU A 186 -8.99 14.26 4.06
N ARG A 187 -7.68 14.19 3.78
CA ARG A 187 -6.76 15.32 4.01
C ARG A 187 -7.13 16.54 3.19
N ASP A 188 -7.51 16.35 1.92
CA ASP A 188 -7.95 17.44 1.06
C ASP A 188 -9.25 18.09 1.59
N ALA A 189 -10.19 17.29 2.13
CA ALA A 189 -11.38 17.80 2.81
C ALA A 189 -11.04 18.62 4.06
N VAL A 190 -10.10 18.15 4.89
CA VAL A 190 -9.61 18.88 6.06
C VAL A 190 -8.94 20.20 5.66
N ALA A 191 -8.09 20.17 4.62
CA ALA A 191 -7.41 21.36 4.10
C ALA A 191 -8.41 22.40 3.56
N ALA A 192 -9.42 21.96 2.82
CA ALA A 192 -10.49 22.81 2.30
C ALA A 192 -11.30 23.46 3.44
N GLY A 193 -11.65 22.70 4.49
CA GLY A 193 -12.41 23.19 5.65
C GLY A 193 -11.64 24.16 6.55
N THR A 194 -10.31 24.24 6.42
CA THR A 194 -9.44 25.11 7.23
C THR A 194 -8.90 26.32 6.46
N GLY A 195 -9.33 26.52 5.21
CA GLY A 195 -8.91 27.66 4.38
C GLY A 195 -7.47 27.55 3.86
N VAL A 196 -6.88 26.35 3.86
CA VAL A 196 -5.53 26.12 3.33
C VAL A 196 -5.54 26.31 1.81
N SER A 197 -4.45 26.89 1.27
CA SER A 197 -4.28 27.11 -0.17
C SER A 197 -4.47 25.82 -0.98
N THR A 198 -5.15 25.92 -2.12
CA THR A 198 -5.38 24.83 -3.09
C THR A 198 -4.08 24.16 -3.57
N HIS A 199 -2.94 24.84 -3.47
CA HIS A 199 -1.63 24.28 -3.80
C HIS A 199 -1.20 23.12 -2.88
N ALA A 200 -1.76 23.04 -1.67
CA ALA A 200 -1.48 21.96 -0.71
C ALA A 200 -2.32 20.69 -0.94
N LEU A 201 -3.30 20.72 -1.85
CA LEU A 201 -4.18 19.58 -2.12
C LEU A 201 -3.43 18.46 -2.83
N LEU A 202 -3.64 17.23 -2.37
CA LEU A 202 -3.09 16.00 -2.91
C LEU A 202 -3.81 15.56 -4.20
N ASN A 203 -5.11 15.87 -4.33
CA ASN A 203 -5.96 15.52 -5.46
C ASN A 203 -6.52 16.78 -6.15
N PRO A 204 -5.66 17.64 -6.76
CA PRO A 204 -6.11 18.90 -7.36
C PRO A 204 -7.03 18.72 -8.58
N ASP A 205 -7.02 17.53 -9.19
CA ASP A 205 -7.87 17.12 -10.30
C ASP A 205 -9.29 16.69 -9.87
N ARG A 206 -9.53 16.53 -8.57
CA ARG A 206 -10.83 16.14 -8.03
C ARG A 206 -11.47 17.30 -7.29
N LYS A 207 -12.80 17.37 -7.34
CA LYS A 207 -13.53 18.27 -6.45
C LYS A 207 -13.21 17.85 -5.02
N ALA A 208 -12.77 18.79 -4.18
CA ALA A 208 -12.66 18.54 -2.76
C ALA A 208 -14.01 17.97 -2.28
N PRO A 209 -14.00 16.92 -1.43
CA PRO A 209 -15.25 16.44 -0.83
C PRO A 209 -15.99 17.68 -0.30
N GLY A 210 -17.27 17.82 -0.69
CA GLY A 210 -18.07 19.00 -0.35
C GLY A 210 -18.12 19.24 1.16
N GLU A 211 -18.72 20.35 1.61
CA GLU A 211 -18.91 20.81 3.01
C GLU A 211 -19.35 19.70 3.99
N GLY A 212 -18.47 18.75 4.24
CA GLY A 212 -18.64 17.63 5.13
C GLY A 212 -18.13 18.04 6.51
N SER A 213 -18.62 17.35 7.52
CA SER A 213 -18.13 17.54 8.88
C SER A 213 -16.60 17.40 8.94
N LEU A 214 -15.91 18.47 9.34
CA LEU A 214 -14.45 18.45 9.57
C LEU A 214 -14.07 17.33 10.56
N THR A 215 -14.91 17.11 11.58
CA THR A 215 -14.77 16.02 12.54
C THR A 215 -14.78 14.66 11.86
N ARG A 216 -15.74 14.42 10.95
CA ARG A 216 -15.78 13.18 10.15
C ARG A 216 -14.51 13.03 9.33
N ALA A 217 -14.05 14.08 8.66
CA ALA A 217 -12.86 14.02 7.82
C ALA A 217 -11.60 13.64 8.63
N VAL A 218 -11.42 14.23 9.82
CA VAL A 218 -10.30 13.93 10.73
C VAL A 218 -10.41 12.52 11.31
N THR A 219 -11.58 12.11 11.79
CA THR A 219 -11.79 10.75 12.34
C THR A 219 -11.60 9.69 11.26
N GLY A 220 -12.15 9.92 10.07
CA GLY A 220 -11.94 9.07 8.91
C GLY A 220 -10.47 8.94 8.56
N LEU A 221 -9.74 10.07 8.52
CA LEU A 221 -8.31 10.07 8.21
C LEU A 221 -7.54 9.20 9.21
N ALA A 222 -7.79 9.38 10.51
CA ALA A 222 -7.17 8.56 11.55
C ALA A 222 -7.49 7.07 11.38
N ALA A 223 -8.75 6.73 11.08
CA ALA A 223 -9.20 5.36 10.85
C ALA A 223 -8.51 4.71 9.64
N MET A 224 -8.36 5.44 8.53
CA MET A 224 -7.67 4.95 7.33
C MET A 224 -6.17 4.72 7.61
N GLU A 225 -5.50 5.63 8.32
CA GLU A 225 -4.08 5.45 8.68
C GLU A 225 -3.88 4.29 9.66
N GLU A 226 -4.77 4.10 10.64
CA GLU A 226 -4.73 2.95 11.56
C GLU A 226 -4.90 1.63 10.79
N ALA A 227 -5.86 1.57 9.86
CA ALA A 227 -6.09 0.40 9.03
C ALA A 227 -4.87 0.06 8.15
N ARG A 228 -4.24 1.07 7.55
CA ARG A 228 -3.01 0.90 6.77
C ARG A 228 -1.85 0.39 7.62
N ALA A 229 -1.66 0.94 8.81
CA ALA A 229 -0.64 0.47 9.75
C ALA A 229 -0.89 -1.01 10.13
N ALA A 230 -2.14 -1.37 10.45
CA ALA A 230 -2.51 -2.75 10.78
C ALA A 230 -2.22 -3.72 9.61
N LEU A 231 -2.56 -3.33 8.37
CA LEU A 231 -2.26 -4.12 7.18
C LEU A 231 -0.76 -4.20 6.87
N ALA A 232 0.05 -3.22 7.26
CA ALA A 232 1.49 -3.32 7.12
C ALA A 232 2.11 -4.24 8.19
N ASP A 233 1.52 -4.27 9.38
CA ASP A 233 2.13 -4.88 10.56
C ASP A 233 1.84 -6.36 10.78
N ASP A 234 0.63 -6.80 10.48
CA ASP A 234 0.22 -8.18 10.73
C ASP A 234 -0.39 -8.83 9.48
N VAL A 235 0.40 -9.73 8.90
CA VAL A 235 0.04 -10.50 7.71
C VAL A 235 -1.05 -11.55 7.97
N ASN A 236 -1.33 -11.86 9.24
CA ASN A 236 -2.37 -12.82 9.65
C ASN A 236 -3.71 -12.16 9.96
N LEU A 237 -3.78 -10.82 10.03
CA LEU A 237 -5.05 -10.12 10.19
C LEU A 237 -5.96 -10.39 8.99
N ASN A 238 -7.25 -10.58 9.29
CA ASN A 238 -8.30 -10.63 8.26
C ASN A 238 -8.47 -9.23 7.66
N PRO A 239 -8.07 -9.00 6.38
CA PRO A 239 -8.10 -7.67 5.79
C PRO A 239 -9.50 -7.07 5.74
N ARG A 240 -10.53 -7.91 5.56
CA ARG A 240 -11.93 -7.47 5.52
C ARG A 240 -12.34 -6.78 6.82
N LEU A 241 -12.05 -7.39 7.97
CA LEU A 241 -12.39 -6.81 9.28
C LEU A 241 -11.67 -5.48 9.53
N VAL A 242 -10.43 -5.35 9.05
CA VAL A 242 -9.65 -4.10 9.16
C VAL A 242 -10.31 -2.99 8.34
N VAL A 243 -10.73 -3.29 7.11
CA VAL A 243 -11.40 -2.35 6.22
C VAL A 243 -12.80 -1.98 6.74
N GLU A 244 -13.60 -2.96 7.17
CA GLU A 244 -14.92 -2.74 7.78
C GLU A 244 -14.83 -1.82 9.00
N ARG A 245 -13.87 -2.07 9.91
CA ARG A 245 -13.65 -1.20 11.08
C ARG A 245 -13.33 0.24 10.67
N ALA A 246 -12.49 0.43 9.66
CA ALA A 246 -12.08 1.76 9.21
C ALA A 246 -13.28 2.59 8.72
N PHE A 247 -14.14 2.00 7.89
CA PHE A 247 -15.34 2.67 7.39
C PHE A 247 -16.43 2.82 8.45
N LEU A 248 -16.57 1.87 9.39
CA LEU A 248 -17.48 2.03 10.53
C LEU A 248 -17.07 3.22 11.40
N GLN A 249 -15.79 3.38 11.71
CA GLN A 249 -15.28 4.55 12.44
C GLN A 249 -15.55 5.88 11.71
N LEU A 250 -15.40 5.90 10.38
CA LEU A 250 -15.79 7.05 9.55
C LEU A 250 -17.29 7.38 9.71
N SER A 251 -18.16 6.37 9.67
CA SER A 251 -19.61 6.56 9.74
C SER A 251 -20.11 7.06 11.10
N LEU A 252 -19.45 6.67 12.19
CA LEU A 252 -19.86 6.99 13.57
C LEU A 252 -19.50 8.41 14.02
N ALA A 253 -18.70 9.14 13.23
CA ALA A 253 -18.20 10.47 13.58
C ALA A 253 -19.26 11.60 13.59
N GLU A 254 -20.51 11.31 13.25
CA GLU A 254 -21.65 12.25 13.34
C GLU A 254 -22.54 12.05 14.57
N GLY A 255 -22.31 11.01 15.38
CA GLY A 255 -23.20 10.64 16.49
C GLY A 255 -22.85 11.23 17.87
N GLY A 256 -22.02 12.27 17.95
CA GLY A 256 -21.51 12.85 19.20
C GLY A 256 -21.85 14.32 19.39
#